data_AF-A0A7J3LXF9-F1
#
_entry.id   AF-A0A7J3LXF9-F1
#
_cell.length_a   1.000
_cell.length_b   1.000
_cell.length_c   1.000
_cell.angle_alpha   90.00
_cell.angle_beta   90.00
_cell.angle_gamma   90.00
#
_symmetry.space_group_name_H-M   'P 1'
#
loop_
_entity.id
_entity.type
_entity.pdbx_description
1 polymer ?
#
loop_
_entity_poly.entity_id
_entity_poly.type
_entity_poly.pdbx_seq_one_letter_code
_entity_poly.pdbx_strand_id
1 'polypeptide(L)'
;MEGIEGYRRISIRERRRDVLASLEKLGYDIYHTIEEGEFPYITMPSRSTKNIRYDPILRQYVLGEYKVRRTTRNIRHLRPLTQLVWVAAIAHQLCSQGKTSTLRDIFYMAQAFEVDFVDQYESDDI
;
A
#
# COMPACT_ATOMS: atom_id res chain seq x y z
N MET A 1 3.38 18.20 -34.20
CA MET A 1 2.57 16.97 -34.22
C MET A 1 3.47 15.81 -33.83
N GLU A 2 3.57 15.53 -32.53
CA GLU A 2 4.03 14.28 -31.93
C GLU A 2 3.21 14.22 -30.63
N GLY A 3 2.14 13.44 -30.58
CA GLY A 3 2.21 12.08 -30.10
C GLY A 3 1.53 12.01 -28.73
N ILE A 4 0.20 12.17 -28.69
CA ILE A 4 -0.62 11.94 -27.49
C ILE A 4 -0.76 10.42 -27.34
N GLU A 5 0.29 9.76 -26.90
CA GLU A 5 0.31 8.32 -26.63
C GLU A 5 0.49 8.13 -25.13
N GLY A 6 -0.61 8.04 -24.38
CA GLY A 6 -0.47 7.84 -22.93
C GLY A 6 -1.70 7.82 -22.04
N TYR A 7 -2.90 8.17 -22.51
CA TYR A 7 -4.10 8.10 -21.65
C TYR A 7 -5.10 7.06 -22.17
N ARG A 8 -4.73 5.79 -21.98
CA ARG A 8 -5.68 4.68 -22.11
C ARG A 8 -6.73 4.84 -20.99
N ARG A 9 -8.00 5.03 -21.34
CA ARG A 9 -9.11 4.92 -20.37
C ARG A 9 -9.20 3.45 -19.93
N ILE A 10 -8.49 3.11 -18.87
CA ILE A 10 -8.52 1.77 -18.27
C ILE A 10 -9.91 1.57 -17.67
N SER A 11 -10.56 0.45 -18.00
CA SER A 11 -11.87 0.12 -17.44
C SER A 11 -11.76 -0.13 -15.93
N ILE A 12 -12.84 0.10 -15.18
CA ILE A 12 -12.89 -0.19 -13.73
C ILE A 12 -12.50 -1.66 -13.45
N ARG A 13 -12.89 -2.57 -14.35
CA ARG A 13 -12.59 -3.99 -14.26
C ARG A 13 -11.11 -4.28 -14.42
N GLU A 14 -10.44 -3.65 -15.39
CA GLU A 14 -8.98 -3.77 -15.56
C GLU A 14 -8.24 -3.19 -14.37
N ARG A 15 -8.63 -1.99 -13.89
CA ARG A 15 -7.99 -1.36 -12.73
C ARG A 15 -8.12 -2.21 -11.47
N ARG A 16 -9.29 -2.84 -11.26
CA ARG A 16 -9.52 -3.76 -10.15
C ARG A 16 -8.63 -5.00 -10.25
N ARG A 17 -8.46 -5.56 -11.46
CA ARG A 17 -7.54 -6.68 -11.70
C ARG A 17 -6.10 -6.28 -11.37
N ASP A 18 -5.67 -5.10 -11.81
CA ASP A 18 -4.30 -4.62 -11.58
C ASP A 18 -4.02 -4.39 -10.08
N VAL A 19 -5.01 -3.87 -9.33
CA VAL A 19 -4.92 -3.73 -7.87
C VAL A 19 -4.80 -5.09 -7.18
N LEU A 20 -5.65 -6.05 -7.54
CA LEU A 20 -5.59 -7.41 -6.96
C LEU A 20 -4.25 -8.09 -7.24
N ALA A 21 -3.77 -8.03 -8.48
CA ALA A 21 -2.47 -8.57 -8.85
C ALA A 21 -1.32 -7.90 -8.08
N SER A 22 -1.42 -6.59 -7.80
CA SER A 22 -0.42 -5.86 -7.02
C SER A 22 -0.41 -6.28 -5.55
N LEU A 23 -1.59 -6.51 -4.96
CA LEU A 23 -1.72 -6.99 -3.57
C LEU A 23 -1.27 -8.44 -3.42
N GLU A 24 -1.59 -9.29 -4.39
CA GLU A 24 -1.11 -10.69 -4.43
C GLU A 24 0.41 -10.75 -4.55
N LYS A 25 0.98 -9.91 -5.43
CA LYS A 25 2.43 -9.78 -5.55
C LYS A 25 3.08 -9.32 -4.25
N LEU A 26 2.51 -8.33 -3.56
CA LEU A 26 3.01 -7.90 -2.26
C LEU A 26 3.05 -9.06 -1.25
N GLY A 27 1.98 -9.86 -1.19
CA GLY A 27 1.92 -11.04 -0.33
C GLY A 27 2.96 -12.10 -0.70
N TYR A 28 3.10 -12.38 -2.00
CA TYR A 28 4.11 -13.31 -2.53
C TYR A 28 5.53 -12.87 -2.18
N ASP A 29 5.88 -11.60 -2.44
CA ASP A 29 7.21 -11.06 -2.18
C ASP A 29 7.56 -11.17 -0.68
N ILE A 30 6.61 -10.86 0.22
CA ILE A 30 6.81 -10.98 1.66
C ILE A 30 6.95 -12.45 2.07
N TYR A 31 6.07 -13.33 1.61
CA TYR A 31 6.12 -14.75 1.94
C TYR A 31 7.43 -15.40 1.49
N HIS A 32 7.86 -15.11 0.26
CA HIS A 32 9.09 -15.64 -0.30
C HIS A 32 10.33 -15.22 0.51
N THR A 33 10.39 -13.96 0.98
CA THR A 33 11.50 -13.55 1.88
C THR A 33 11.53 -14.35 3.18
N ILE A 34 10.37 -14.75 3.72
CA ILE A 34 10.29 -15.56 4.93
C ILE A 34 10.73 -17.01 4.64
N GLU A 35 10.32 -17.56 3.50
CA GLU A 35 10.71 -18.91 3.05
C GLU A 35 12.23 -19.03 2.86
N GLU A 36 12.87 -18.00 2.31
CA GLU A 36 14.33 -17.89 2.16
C GLU A 36 15.08 -17.68 3.49
N GLY A 37 14.36 -17.54 4.61
CA GLY A 37 14.94 -17.27 5.94
C GLY A 37 15.44 -15.83 6.12
N GLU A 38 15.03 -14.91 5.24
CA GLU A 38 15.35 -13.50 5.35
C GLU A 38 14.29 -12.73 6.16
N PHE A 39 14.70 -11.58 6.73
CA PHE A 39 13.75 -10.69 7.38
C PHE A 39 12.88 -9.98 6.34
N PRO A 40 11.54 -10.13 6.39
CA PRO A 40 10.66 -9.50 5.42
C PRO A 40 10.82 -7.99 5.40
N TYR A 41 10.67 -7.44 4.21
CA TYR A 41 10.78 -6.01 4.00
C TYR A 41 9.90 -5.55 2.85
N ILE A 42 9.60 -4.27 2.85
CA ILE A 42 8.85 -3.59 1.81
C ILE A 42 9.55 -2.30 1.44
N THR A 43 9.40 -1.90 0.18
CA THR A 43 9.92 -0.63 -0.32
C THR A 43 8.75 0.22 -0.80
N MET A 44 8.62 1.43 -0.30
CA MET A 44 7.53 2.35 -0.64
C MET A 44 8.08 3.75 -0.93
N PRO A 45 7.43 4.53 -1.81
CA PRO A 45 7.83 5.90 -2.04
C PRO A 45 7.67 6.71 -0.76
N SER A 46 8.67 7.55 -0.45
CA SER A 46 8.61 8.42 0.72
C SER A 46 7.52 9.47 0.54
N ARG A 47 6.65 9.65 1.54
CA ARG A 47 5.67 10.75 1.58
C ARG A 47 6.23 12.04 2.21
N SER A 48 7.54 12.10 2.47
CA SER A 48 8.17 13.32 3.01
C SER A 48 8.04 14.48 2.03
N THR A 49 7.90 15.71 2.54
CA THR A 49 7.76 16.93 1.72
C THR A 49 8.91 17.11 0.73
N LYS A 50 10.12 16.65 1.08
CA LYS A 50 11.30 16.65 0.20
C LYS A 50 11.15 15.75 -1.04
N ASN A 51 10.27 14.76 -0.99
CA ASN A 51 9.97 13.87 -2.11
C ASN A 51 8.70 14.28 -2.87
N ILE A 52 8.04 15.39 -2.52
CA ILE A 52 6.85 15.86 -3.23
C ILE A 52 7.30 16.87 -4.27
N ARG A 53 6.99 16.62 -5.55
CA ARG A 53 7.32 17.51 -6.68
C ARG A 53 6.09 17.88 -7.48
N TYR A 54 6.05 19.10 -7.98
CA TYR A 54 5.00 19.53 -8.91
C TYR A 54 5.25 18.93 -10.29
N ASP A 55 4.27 18.22 -10.84
CA ASP A 55 4.28 17.73 -12.21
C ASP A 55 3.55 18.76 -13.11
N PRO A 56 4.26 19.45 -14.03
CA PRO A 56 3.66 20.49 -14.87
C PRO A 56 2.73 19.93 -15.95
N ILE A 57 2.85 18.65 -16.29
CA ILE A 57 2.01 17.98 -17.28
C ILE A 57 0.67 17.59 -16.64
N LEU A 58 0.73 16.93 -15.50
CA LEU A 58 -0.45 16.52 -14.72
C LEU A 58 -1.09 17.68 -13.96
N ARG A 59 -0.36 18.79 -13.79
CA ARG A 59 -0.73 19.96 -12.98
C ARG A 59 -1.06 19.60 -11.53
N GLN A 60 -0.39 18.58 -10.99
CA GLN A 60 -0.60 18.09 -9.62
C GLN A 60 0.73 17.77 -8.94
N TYR A 61 0.71 17.71 -7.61
CA TYR A 61 1.86 17.25 -6.85
C TYR A 61 1.91 15.71 -6.85
N VAL A 62 3.08 15.17 -7.19
CA VAL A 62 3.33 13.73 -7.26
C VAL A 62 4.51 13.35 -6.38
N LEU A 63 4.57 12.08 -5.99
CA LEU A 63 5.75 11.54 -5.31
C LEU A 63 6.92 11.42 -6.30
N GLY A 64 8.10 11.81 -5.84
CA GLY A 64 9.37 11.65 -6.54
C GLY A 64 9.95 10.25 -6.34
N GLU A 65 11.22 10.08 -6.71
CA GLU A 65 11.87 8.76 -6.77
C GLU A 65 12.40 8.27 -5.43
N TYR A 66 12.42 9.11 -4.40
CA TYR A 66 12.95 8.72 -3.10
C TYR A 66 12.04 7.66 -2.46
N LYS A 67 12.64 6.53 -2.09
CA LYS A 67 11.95 5.38 -1.49
C LYS A 67 12.49 5.13 -0.09
N VAL A 68 11.61 4.66 0.79
CA VAL A 68 11.93 4.18 2.12
C VAL A 68 11.74 2.67 2.18
N ARG A 69 12.59 2.00 2.97
CA ARG A 69 12.52 0.55 3.20
C ARG A 69 12.12 0.29 4.65
N ARG A 70 11.01 -0.44 4.85
CA ARG A 70 10.62 -0.96 6.17
C ARG A 70 11.00 -2.45 6.20
N THR A 71 11.69 -2.88 7.23
CA THR A 71 12.19 -4.26 7.40
C THR A 71 12.04 -4.71 8.84
N THR A 72 11.61 -5.96 9.05
CA THR A 72 11.44 -6.55 10.39
C THR A 72 12.76 -6.84 11.09
N ARG A 73 13.91 -6.72 10.41
CA ARG A 73 15.22 -6.73 11.08
C ARG A 73 15.30 -5.64 12.15
N ASN A 74 14.60 -4.53 11.96
CA ASN A 74 14.39 -3.53 13.00
C ASN A 74 13.08 -3.80 13.72
N ILE A 75 13.15 -4.13 15.02
CA ILE A 75 11.97 -4.43 15.84
C ILE A 75 10.92 -3.31 15.83
N ARG A 76 11.33 -2.04 15.67
CA ARG A 76 10.40 -0.90 15.58
C ARG A 76 9.52 -0.94 14.33
N HIS A 77 9.93 -1.67 13.29
CA HIS A 77 9.17 -1.80 12.05
C HIS A 77 8.27 -3.03 12.03
N LEU A 78 8.37 -3.92 13.03
CA LEU A 78 7.58 -5.15 13.06
C LEU A 78 6.08 -4.85 13.11
N ARG A 79 5.64 -4.05 14.09
CA ARG A 79 4.23 -3.66 14.25
C ARG A 79 3.68 -2.92 13.02
N PRO A 80 4.33 -1.85 12.49
CA PRO A 80 3.87 -1.17 11.28
C PRO A 80 3.84 -2.06 10.04
N LEU A 81 4.76 -3.03 9.92
CA LEU A 81 4.72 -3.97 8.79
C LEU A 81 3.53 -4.92 8.92
N THR A 82 3.29 -5.48 10.10
CA THR A 82 2.15 -6.37 10.35
C THR A 82 0.82 -5.66 10.07
N GLN A 83 0.67 -4.42 10.57
CA GLN A 83 -0.50 -3.58 10.30
C GLN A 83 -0.70 -3.35 8.79
N LEU A 84 0.36 -3.02 8.04
CA LEU A 84 0.26 -2.82 6.60
C LEU A 84 -0.16 -4.11 5.88
N VAL A 85 0.46 -5.25 6.21
CA VAL A 85 0.12 -6.55 5.60
C VAL A 85 -1.33 -6.91 5.89
N TRP A 86 -1.80 -6.66 7.11
CA TRP A 86 -3.19 -6.90 7.49
C TRP A 86 -4.16 -5.99 6.71
N VAL A 87 -3.88 -4.69 6.60
CA VAL A 87 -4.69 -3.76 5.78
C VAL A 87 -4.69 -4.18 4.31
N ALA A 88 -3.54 -4.60 3.77
CA ALA A 88 -3.44 -5.10 2.40
C ALA A 88 -4.30 -6.36 2.16
N ALA A 89 -4.36 -7.28 3.14
CA ALA A 89 -5.21 -8.45 3.09
C ALA A 89 -6.71 -8.08 3.11
N ILE A 90 -7.11 -7.15 3.98
CA ILE A 90 -8.48 -6.62 4.00
C ILE A 90 -8.83 -5.92 2.68
N ALA A 91 -7.92 -5.10 2.15
CA ALA A 91 -8.10 -4.44 0.86
C ALA A 91 -8.27 -5.45 -0.29
N HIS A 92 -7.48 -6.53 -0.30
CA HIS A 92 -7.60 -7.63 -1.26
C HIS A 92 -8.98 -8.31 -1.15
N GLN A 93 -9.43 -8.62 0.07
CA GLN A 93 -10.73 -9.24 0.30
C GLN A 93 -11.88 -8.34 -0.17
N LEU A 94 -11.88 -7.06 0.20
CA LEU A 94 -12.90 -6.08 -0.22
C LEU A 94 -12.91 -5.92 -1.74
N CYS A 95 -11.73 -5.77 -2.34
CA CYS A 95 -11.59 -5.69 -3.79
C CYS A 95 -12.03 -6.98 -4.48
N SER A 96 -11.80 -8.16 -3.92
CA SER A 96 -12.24 -9.44 -4.50
C SER A 96 -13.77 -9.60 -4.42
N GLN A 97 -14.38 -9.13 -3.34
CA GLN A 97 -15.84 -9.19 -3.15
C GLN A 97 -16.60 -8.04 -3.83
N GLY A 98 -15.90 -7.03 -4.35
CA GLY A 98 -16.53 -5.83 -4.92
C GLY A 98 -17.23 -4.97 -3.87
N LYS A 99 -16.76 -5.04 -2.62
CA LYS A 99 -17.25 -4.26 -1.49
C LYS A 99 -16.33 -3.09 -1.20
N THR A 100 -16.87 -2.09 -0.52
CA THR A 100 -16.14 -0.91 -0.05
C THR A 100 -16.31 -0.78 1.46
N SER A 101 -15.32 -0.20 2.12
CA SER A 101 -15.32 0.04 3.56
C SER A 101 -14.81 1.45 3.83
N THR A 102 -15.20 2.05 4.96
CA THR A 102 -14.62 3.33 5.39
C THR A 102 -13.34 3.11 6.19
N LEU A 103 -12.53 4.16 6.35
CA LEU A 103 -11.32 4.12 7.18
C LEU A 103 -11.64 3.79 8.66
N ARG A 104 -12.78 4.28 9.17
CA ARG A 104 -13.21 3.97 10.55
C ARG A 104 -13.62 2.51 10.71
N ASP A 105 -14.29 1.93 9.71
CA ASP A 105 -14.64 0.52 9.76
C ASP A 105 -13.37 -0.35 9.83
N ILE A 106 -12.34 0.00 9.05
CA ILE A 106 -11.04 -0.69 9.08
C ILE A 106 -10.38 -0.53 10.45
N PHE A 107 -10.39 0.67 11.03
CA PHE A 107 -9.85 0.91 12.38
C PHE A 107 -10.54 0.03 13.44
N TYR A 108 -11.87 -0.05 13.44
CA TYR A 108 -12.60 -0.91 14.37
C TYR A 108 -12.39 -2.41 14.11
N MET A 109 -12.30 -2.81 12.84
CA MET A 109 -11.94 -4.19 12.50
C MET A 109 -10.56 -4.54 13.06
N ALA A 110 -9.57 -3.65 12.96
CA ALA A 110 -8.22 -3.91 13.43
C ALA A 110 -8.16 -4.24 14.93
N GLN A 111 -8.99 -3.57 15.74
CA GLN A 111 -9.14 -3.85 17.17
C GLN A 111 -9.67 -5.26 17.44
N ALA A 112 -10.63 -5.73 16.63
CA ALA A 112 -11.20 -7.08 16.77
C ALA A 112 -10.22 -8.20 16.40
N PHE A 113 -9.22 -7.90 15.54
CA PHE A 113 -8.19 -8.85 15.12
C PHE A 113 -6.87 -8.72 15.90
N GLU A 114 -6.85 -7.93 17.00
CA GLU A 114 -5.65 -7.66 17.80
C GLU A 114 -4.47 -7.06 17.00
N VAL A 115 -4.76 -6.41 15.86
CA VAL A 115 -3.80 -5.64 15.05
C VAL A 115 -4.08 -4.14 15.24
N ASP A 116 -4.30 -3.76 16.49
CA ASP A 116 -4.84 -2.45 16.86
C ASP A 116 -3.91 -1.30 16.48
N PHE A 117 -4.54 -0.14 16.28
CA PHE A 117 -3.87 1.15 16.17
C PHE A 117 -4.11 1.93 17.46
N VAL A 118 -3.10 2.68 17.90
CA VAL A 118 -3.18 3.58 19.06
C VAL A 118 -4.27 4.63 18.83
N ASP A 119 -4.33 5.17 17.62
CA ASP A 119 -5.34 6.14 17.21
C ASP A 119 -5.64 6.05 15.70
N GLN A 120 -6.61 6.85 15.24
CA GLN A 120 -6.97 6.92 13.83
C GLN A 120 -5.84 7.49 12.97
N TYR A 121 -5.01 8.39 13.51
CA TYR A 121 -3.90 8.97 12.76
C TYR A 121 -2.86 7.91 12.41
N GLU A 122 -2.55 7.00 13.33
CA GLU A 122 -1.67 5.86 13.07
C GLU A 122 -2.25 4.95 11.99
N SER A 123 -3.57 4.69 12.01
CA SER A 123 -4.24 3.88 10.98
C SER A 123 -4.22 4.54 9.60
N ASP A 124 -4.40 5.87 9.53
CA ASP A 124 -4.43 6.63 8.28
C ASP A 124 -3.03 6.76 7.64
N ASP A 125 -1.98 6.65 8.45
CA ASP A 125 -0.57 6.74 8.02
C ASP A 125 0.02 5.43 7.46
N ILE A 126 -0.71 4.31 7.59
CA ILE A 126 -0.35 3.01 6.98
C ILE A 126 -0.60 3.02 5.47
#